data_AF-A0A843TBC8-F1
#
_entry.id   AF-A0A843TBC8-F1
#
_cell.length_a   1.000
_cell.length_b   1.000
_cell.length_c   1.000
_cell.angle_alpha   90.00
_cell.angle_beta   90.00
_cell.angle_gamma   90.00
#
_symmetry.space_group_name_H-M   'P 1'
#
loop_
_entity.id
_entity.type
_entity.pdbx_description
1 polymer ?
#
loop_
_entity_poly.entity_id
_entity_poly.type
_entity_poly.pdbx_seq_one_letter_code
_entity_poly.pdbx_strand_id
1 'polypeptide(L)' 'AIERITEELWPGVPVLPTMSTGATDGLYFRNAGIPVYGVSGTFYEEANAHGMNERIPVDGFYDALEFLYRTVKGLTSDDE' A
#
# COMPACT_ATOMS: atom_id res chain seq x y z
N ALA A 1 -2.12 -6.84 -10.27
CA ALA A 1 -3.08 -5.94 -9.61
C ALA A 1 -2.43 -4.60 -9.20
N ILE A 2 -1.44 -4.62 -8.30
CA ILE A 2 -0.83 -3.40 -7.74
C ILE A 2 -0.32 -2.43 -8.81
N GLU A 3 0.61 -2.84 -9.68
CA GLU A 3 1.16 -1.97 -10.75
C GLU A 3 0.09 -1.38 -11.66
N ARG A 4 -0.87 -2.22 -12.11
CA ARG A 4 -2.00 -1.78 -12.94
C ARG A 4 -2.85 -0.71 -12.27
N ILE A 5 -3.23 -0.94 -11.01
CA ILE A 5 -4.11 -0.01 -10.27
C ILE A 5 -3.36 1.27 -9.92
N THR A 6 -2.06 1.18 -9.60
CA THR A 6 -1.20 2.36 -9.42
C THR A 6 -1.19 3.22 -10.69
N GLU A 7 -1.01 2.62 -11.87
CA GLU A 7 -1.02 3.35 -13.15
C GLU A 7 -2.40 3.98 -13.46
N GLU A 8 -3.50 3.31 -13.10
CA GLU A 8 -4.86 3.83 -13.28
C GLU A 8 -5.18 5.03 -12.38
N LEU A 9 -4.71 5.03 -11.13
CA LEU A 9 -4.98 6.10 -10.16
C LEU A 9 -3.95 7.23 -10.23
N TRP A 10 -2.69 6.88 -10.48
CA TRP A 10 -1.56 7.81 -10.52
C TRP A 10 -0.64 7.50 -11.72
N PRO A 11 -1.00 7.96 -12.93
CA PRO A 11 -0.24 7.66 -14.15
C PRO A 11 1.23 8.05 -14.04
N GLY A 12 2.12 7.11 -14.38
CA GLY A 12 3.57 7.32 -14.38
C GLY A 12 4.25 7.18 -13.01
N VAL A 13 3.52 6.87 -11.93
CA VAL A 13 4.12 6.57 -10.63
C VAL A 13 4.66 5.13 -10.62
N PRO A 14 5.98 4.91 -10.42
CA PRO A 14 6.54 3.56 -10.43
C PRO A 14 6.23 2.82 -9.13
N VAL A 15 6.01 1.50 -9.23
CA VAL A 15 5.95 0.59 -8.08
C VAL A 15 7.35 0.03 -7.84
N LEU A 16 7.91 0.30 -6.67
CA LEU A 16 9.26 -0.15 -6.29
C LEU A 16 9.19 -1.10 -5.10
N PRO A 17 9.74 -2.32 -5.18
CA PRO A 17 9.87 -3.19 -4.03
C PRO A 17 10.92 -2.62 -3.08
N THR A 18 10.56 -2.44 -1.82
CA THR A 18 11.47 -1.99 -0.76
C THR A 18 11.35 -2.86 0.47
N MET A 19 12.41 -2.92 1.26
CA MET A 19 12.42 -3.59 2.56
C MET A 19 12.32 -2.55 3.66
N SER A 20 11.19 -2.52 4.38
CA SER A 20 11.03 -1.67 5.56
C SER A 20 11.99 -2.09 6.67
N THR A 21 12.55 -1.12 7.39
CA THR A 21 13.37 -1.33 8.60
C THR A 21 12.52 -1.58 9.84
N GLY A 22 11.22 -1.29 9.78
CA GLY A 22 10.26 -1.48 10.87
C GLY A 22 9.69 -2.91 10.92
N ALA A 23 9.23 -3.32 12.10
CA ALA A 23 8.50 -4.56 12.27
C ALA A 23 7.07 -4.45 11.69
N THR A 24 6.60 -5.52 11.06
CA THR A 24 5.23 -5.66 10.56
C THR A 24 4.74 -7.09 10.82
N ASP A 25 3.42 -7.30 10.74
CA ASP A 25 2.83 -8.65 10.80
C ASP A 25 3.37 -9.58 9.71
N GLY A 26 3.96 -9.01 8.65
CA GLY A 26 4.63 -9.75 7.59
C GLY A 26 5.76 -10.66 8.07
N LEU A 27 6.35 -10.40 9.24
CA LEU A 27 7.28 -11.34 9.90
C LEU A 27 6.63 -12.71 10.13
N TYR A 28 5.44 -12.73 10.71
CA TYR A 28 4.77 -13.97 11.11
C TYR A 28 4.28 -14.75 9.88
N PHE A 29 3.73 -14.07 8.87
CA PHE A 29 3.31 -14.70 7.62
C PHE A 29 4.49 -15.35 6.88
N ARG A 30 5.61 -14.63 6.73
CA ARG A 30 6.80 -15.18 6.06
C ARG A 30 7.38 -16.38 6.83
N ASN A 31 7.39 -16.34 8.16
CA ASN A 31 7.82 -17.49 8.98
C ASN A 31 6.91 -18.71 8.82
N ALA A 32 5.63 -18.51 8.51
CA ALA A 32 4.69 -19.58 8.19
C ALA A 32 4.74 -20.03 6.72
N GLY A 33 5.67 -19.50 5.91
CA GLY A 33 5.82 -19.84 4.49
C GLY A 33 4.80 -19.15 3.56
N ILE A 34 4.07 -18.13 4.04
CA ILE A 34 3.10 -17.38 3.25
C ILE A 34 3.80 -16.13 2.68
N PRO A 35 3.94 -16.02 1.34
CA PRO A 35 4.47 -14.80 0.73
C PRO A 35 3.54 -13.62 0.98
N VAL A 36 4.08 -12.51 1.47
CA VAL A 36 3.30 -11.30 1.74
C VAL A 36 4.13 -10.05 1.45
N TYR A 37 3.46 -9.03 0.92
CA TYR A 37 4.00 -7.69 0.71
C TYR A 37 3.11 -6.67 1.40
N GLY A 38 3.72 -5.70 2.09
CA GLY A 38 3.01 -4.53 2.59
C GLY A 38 2.79 -3.53 1.46
N VAL A 39 1.57 -3.04 1.30
CA VAL A 39 1.21 -2.03 0.31
C VAL A 39 0.38 -0.93 0.95
N SER A 40 0.56 0.31 0.50
CA SER A 40 -0.23 1.46 0.94
C SER A 40 -0.39 2.41 -0.25
N GLY A 41 -1.59 2.99 -0.37
CA GLY A 41 -1.85 4.10 -1.30
C GLY A 41 -1.65 5.48 -0.66
N THR A 42 -1.08 5.53 0.55
CA THR A 42 -0.91 6.78 1.30
C THR A 42 0.36 7.50 0.87
N PHE A 43 0.21 8.73 0.37
CA PHE A 43 1.31 9.63 0.06
C PHE A 43 1.48 10.63 1.20
N TYR A 44 2.71 10.80 1.67
CA TYR A 44 3.05 11.73 2.75
C TYR A 44 4.25 12.58 2.35
N GLU A 45 4.20 13.88 2.66
CA GLU A 45 5.31 14.81 2.39
C GLU A 45 6.44 14.67 3.42
N GLU A 46 6.09 14.32 4.66
CA GLU A 46 7.01 14.11 5.77
C GLU A 46 6.80 12.73 6.39
N ALA A 47 7.87 11.98 6.59
CA ALA A 47 7.83 10.68 7.25
C ALA A 47 7.71 10.88 8.78
N ASN A 48 6.49 11.06 9.27
CA ASN A 48 6.18 11.36 10.68
C ASN A 48 5.42 10.24 11.42
N ALA A 49 5.48 9.01 10.91
CA ALA A 49 4.90 7.86 11.60
C ALA A 49 5.45 7.76 13.04
N HIS A 50 4.56 7.64 14.03
CA HIS A 50 4.88 7.69 15.47
C HIS A 50 5.39 9.04 16.00
N GLY A 51 5.33 10.11 15.21
CA GLY A 51 5.72 11.46 15.59
C GLY A 51 4.59 12.25 16.26
N MET A 52 4.94 13.39 16.86
CA MET A 52 3.94 14.36 17.32
C MET A 52 3.22 14.99 16.12
N ASN A 53 1.88 14.94 16.11
CA ASN A 53 1.02 15.40 15.01
C ASN A 53 1.20 14.62 13.69
N GLU A 54 1.39 13.30 13.77
CA GLU A 54 1.24 12.37 12.63
C GLU A 54 -0.08 12.66 11.88
N ARG A 55 0.02 12.86 10.57
CA ARG A 55 -1.12 13.27 9.74
C ARG A 55 -0.87 13.01 8.26
N ILE A 56 -1.96 12.95 7.51
CA ILE A 56 -1.98 12.85 6.06
C ILE A 56 -2.98 13.86 5.48
N PRO A 57 -2.87 14.27 4.21
CA PRO A 57 -3.89 15.10 3.55
C PRO A 57 -5.23 14.36 3.48
N VAL A 58 -6.35 15.12 3.57
CA VAL A 58 -7.70 14.54 3.48
C VAL A 58 -7.92 13.86 2.12
N ASP A 59 -7.50 14.49 1.04
CA ASP A 59 -7.61 13.89 -0.30
C ASP A 59 -6.75 12.63 -0.41
N GLY A 60 -5.54 12.65 0.15
CA GLY A 60 -4.65 11.49 0.21
C GLY A 60 -5.24 10.31 1.00
N PHE A 61 -6.07 10.56 2.02
CA PHE A 61 -6.82 9.51 2.70
C PHE A 61 -7.83 8.82 1.77
N TYR A 62 -8.61 9.60 1.02
CA TYR A 62 -9.61 9.04 0.12
C TYR A 62 -8.98 8.33 -1.09
N ASP A 63 -7.88 8.85 -1.62
CA ASP A 63 -7.12 8.19 -2.68
C ASP A 63 -6.53 6.85 -2.21
N ALA A 64 -5.95 6.83 -1.00
CA ALA A 64 -5.43 5.60 -0.39
C ALA A 64 -6.53 4.55 -0.15
N LEU A 65 -7.72 4.99 0.27
CA LEU A 65 -8.88 4.13 0.48
C LEU A 65 -9.34 3.49 -0.84
N GLU A 66 -9.46 4.29 -1.91
CA GLU A 66 -9.82 3.80 -3.24
C GLU A 66 -8.79 2.80 -3.77
N PHE A 67 -7.50 3.10 -3.61
CA PHE A 67 -6.43 2.20 -3.99
C PHE A 67 -6.51 0.86 -3.27
N LEU A 68 -6.71 0.86 -1.95
CA LEU A 68 -6.83 -0.37 -1.17
C LEU A 68 -8.08 -1.17 -1.57
N TYR A 69 -9.21 -0.51 -1.77
CA TYR A 69 -10.44 -1.14 -2.23
C TYR A 69 -10.24 -1.82 -3.59
N ARG A 70 -9.72 -1.11 -4.59
CA ARG A 70 -9.44 -1.67 -5.93
C ARG A 70 -8.41 -2.78 -5.87
N THR A 71 -7.39 -2.66 -5.02
CA THR A 71 -6.36 -3.70 -4.87
C THR A 71 -6.96 -4.98 -4.34
N VAL A 72 -7.76 -4.92 -3.28
CA VAL A 72 -8.46 -6.11 -2.77
C VAL A 72 -9.41 -6.66 -3.82
N LYS A 73 -10.26 -5.82 -4.41
CA LYS A 73 -11.20 -6.26 -5.46
C LYS A 73 -10.48 -6.94 -6.61
N GLY A 74 -9.41 -6.36 -7.13
CA GLY A 74 -8.64 -6.89 -8.25
C GLY A 74 -7.75 -8.09 -7.91
N LEU A 75 -7.53 -8.40 -6.63
CA LEU A 75 -6.88 -9.65 -6.19
C LEU A 75 -7.88 -10.77 -5.92
N THR A 76 -9.13 -10.42 -5.60
CA THR A 76 -10.21 -11.37 -5.26
C THR A 76 -11.21 -11.61 -6.39
N SER A 77 -11.19 -10.81 -7.44
CA SER A 77 -11.96 -11.09 -8.64
C SER A 77 -11.31 -12.28 -9.34
N ASP A 78 -12.08 -13.33 -9.57
CA ASP A 78 -11.65 -14.43 -10.45
C ASP A 78 -11.25 -13.83 -11.80
N ASP A 79 -10.07 -14.15 -12.31
CA ASP A 79 -9.74 -13.95 -13.72
C ASP A 79 -10.59 -14.96 -14.51
N GLU A 80 -11.80 -14.54 -14.90
CA GLU A 80 -12.45 -14.99 -16.15
C GLU A 80 -12.18 -13.98 -17.28
#